data_AF-A0A2P2J782-F1
#
_entry.id   AF-A0A2P2J782-F1
#
_cell.length_a   1.000
_cell.length_b   1.000
_cell.length_c   1.000
_cell.angle_alpha   90.00
_cell.angle_beta   90.00
_cell.angle_gamma   90.00
#
_symmetry.space_group_name_H-M   'P 1'
#
loop_
_entity.id
_entity.type
_entity.pdbx_description
1 polymer ?
#
loop_
_entity_poly.entity_id
_entity_poly.type
_entity_poly.pdbx_seq_one_letter_code
_entity_poly.pdbx_strand_id
1 'polypeptide(L)'
;MHQGIPLSEEDRIPWLEILRDALTETLISGQTAVLACSSLQKRYRDILRSADLAYQNGSHPSAIKFVLLDAKAEVLMERLKKRATEGKHFMPANLLPSQLDLLQADDSEKILKIDATLSPQAIVNTIQAWV
;
A
#
# COMPACT_ATOMS: atom_id res chain seq x y z
N MET A 1 1.07 -15.69 1.34
CA MET A 1 2.53 -15.53 1.60
C MET A 1 3.04 -16.19 2.88
N HIS A 2 2.23 -16.90 3.68
CA HIS A 2 2.70 -17.56 4.92
C HIS A 2 3.79 -18.62 4.69
N GLN A 3 3.78 -19.28 3.53
CA GLN A 3 4.80 -20.28 3.17
C GLN A 3 6.11 -19.70 2.64
N GLY A 4 6.29 -18.37 2.65
CA GLY A 4 7.50 -17.73 2.10
C GLY A 4 7.58 -17.73 0.58
N ILE A 5 6.48 -18.04 -0.11
CA ILE A 5 6.36 -17.99 -1.57
C ILE A 5 5.71 -16.64 -1.95
N PRO A 6 6.36 -15.81 -2.78
CA PRO A 6 5.75 -14.61 -3.33
C PRO A 6 4.52 -14.96 -4.19
N LEU A 7 3.48 -14.14 -4.12
CA LEU A 7 2.34 -14.26 -5.03
C LEU A 7 2.75 -14.01 -6.48
N SER A 8 2.00 -14.55 -7.45
CA SER A 8 2.13 -14.20 -8.87
C SER A 8 1.28 -12.97 -9.24
N GLU A 9 1.33 -12.55 -10.49
CA GLU A 9 0.38 -11.54 -11.00
C GLU A 9 -1.05 -12.06 -11.05
N GLU A 10 -1.23 -13.33 -11.42
CA GLU A 10 -2.55 -13.96 -11.50
C GLU A 10 -3.21 -14.07 -10.12
N ASP A 11 -2.41 -14.14 -9.06
CA ASP A 11 -2.92 -14.08 -7.68
C ASP A 11 -3.32 -12.66 -7.26
N ARG A 12 -2.57 -11.65 -7.71
CA ARG A 12 -2.71 -10.27 -7.24
C ARG A 12 -3.81 -9.50 -7.95
N ILE A 13 -3.93 -9.67 -9.28
CA ILE A 13 -4.86 -8.86 -10.09
C ILE A 13 -6.31 -9.07 -9.65
N PRO A 14 -6.85 -10.30 -9.54
CA PRO A 14 -8.24 -10.49 -9.11
C PRO A 14 -8.51 -9.94 -7.72
N TRP A 15 -7.54 -10.03 -6.81
CA TRP A 15 -7.66 -9.45 -5.48
C TRP A 15 -7.73 -7.92 -5.52
N LEU A 16 -6.89 -7.26 -6.33
CA LEU A 16 -6.91 -5.81 -6.51
C LEU A 16 -8.21 -5.33 -7.16
N GLU A 17 -8.78 -6.09 -8.09
CA GLU A 17 -10.07 -5.78 -8.71
C GLU A 17 -11.22 -5.83 -7.70
N ILE A 18 -11.24 -6.84 -6.81
CA ILE A 18 -12.21 -6.91 -5.71
C ILE A 18 -12.09 -5.68 -4.80
N LEU A 19 -10.87 -5.25 -4.48
CA LEU A 19 -10.64 -4.05 -3.68
C LEU A 19 -11.09 -2.78 -4.40
N ARG A 20 -10.83 -2.67 -5.71
CA ARG A 20 -11.32 -1.57 -6.55
C ARG A 20 -12.84 -1.50 -6.52
N ASP A 21 -13.53 -2.63 -6.66
CA ASP A 21 -14.99 -2.66 -6.70
C ASP A 21 -15.58 -2.20 -5.36
N ALA A 22 -15.03 -2.68 -4.23
CA ALA A 22 -15.42 -2.21 -2.90
C ALA A 22 -15.15 -0.71 -2.68
N LEU A 23 -14.02 -0.19 -3.18
CA LEU A 23 -13.72 1.24 -3.14
C LEU A 23 -14.70 2.05 -4.01
N THR A 24 -15.09 1.52 -5.17
CA THR A 24 -16.07 2.15 -6.07
C THR A 24 -17.41 2.31 -5.38
N GLU A 25 -17.91 1.24 -4.75
CA GLU A 25 -19.17 1.28 -3.98
C GLU A 25 -19.10 2.29 -2.83
N THR A 26 -17.96 2.34 -2.12
CA THR A 26 -17.72 3.30 -1.02
C THR A 26 -17.75 4.74 -1.52
N LEU A 27 -17.12 5.03 -2.67
CA LEU A 27 -17.12 6.36 -3.26
C LEU A 27 -18.52 6.78 -3.72
N ILE A 28 -19.27 5.87 -4.36
CA ILE A 28 -20.64 6.12 -4.81
C ILE A 28 -21.57 6.40 -3.62
N SER A 29 -21.38 5.71 -2.50
CA SER A 29 -22.16 5.94 -1.27
C SER A 29 -21.76 7.21 -0.51
N GLY A 30 -20.76 7.96 -0.99
CA GLY A 30 -20.24 9.16 -0.33
C GLY A 30 -19.50 8.87 0.97
N GLN A 31 -19.06 7.63 1.18
CA GLN A 31 -18.32 7.20 2.37
C GLN A 31 -16.81 7.30 2.16
N THR A 32 -16.06 7.16 3.25
CA THR A 32 -14.59 7.11 3.23
C THR A 32 -14.11 5.77 3.75
N ALA A 33 -13.15 5.16 3.05
CA ALA A 33 -12.47 3.95 3.49
C ALA A 33 -10.96 4.18 3.58
N VAL A 34 -10.32 3.45 4.49
CA VAL A 34 -8.85 3.34 4.59
C VAL A 34 -8.50 1.88 4.43
N LEU A 35 -7.58 1.59 3.51
CA LEU A 35 -7.18 0.23 3.19
C LEU A 35 -5.66 0.07 3.29
N ALA A 36 -5.22 -1.00 3.94
CA ALA A 36 -3.84 -1.43 3.91
C ALA A 36 -3.60 -2.37 2.73
N CYS A 37 -2.86 -1.92 1.71
CA CYS A 37 -2.40 -2.73 0.59
C CYS A 37 -0.99 -2.34 0.19
N SER A 38 -0.14 -3.34 -0.06
CA SER A 38 1.25 -3.09 -0.45
C SER A 38 1.34 -2.30 -1.76
N SER A 39 0.45 -2.58 -2.73
CA SER A 39 0.29 -1.83 -3.99
C SER A 39 1.61 -1.36 -4.62
N LEU A 40 2.61 -2.25 -4.59
CA LEU A 40 4.03 -1.92 -4.78
C LEU A 40 4.35 -1.37 -6.16
N GLN A 41 3.63 -1.83 -7.19
CA GLN A 41 3.85 -1.42 -8.58
C GLN A 41 2.81 -0.39 -9.02
N LYS A 42 3.20 0.49 -9.96
CA LYS A 42 2.32 1.52 -10.53
C LYS A 42 1.01 0.93 -11.07
N ARG A 43 1.08 -0.16 -11.83
CA ARG A 43 -0.11 -0.84 -12.38
C ARG A 43 -1.14 -1.25 -11.32
N TYR A 44 -0.70 -1.64 -10.12
CA TYR A 44 -1.62 -2.03 -9.04
C TYR A 44 -2.35 -0.82 -8.49
N ARG A 45 -1.64 0.30 -8.36
CA ARG A 45 -2.26 1.57 -7.96
C ARG A 45 -3.21 2.09 -9.02
N ASP A 46 -2.91 1.90 -10.30
CA ASP A 46 -3.82 2.29 -11.38
C ASP A 46 -5.12 1.47 -11.38
N ILE A 47 -5.07 0.16 -11.08
CA ILE A 47 -6.27 -0.67 -10.85
C ILE A 47 -7.12 -0.10 -9.71
N LEU A 48 -6.49 0.28 -8.60
CA LEU A 48 -7.22 0.83 -7.46
C LEU A 48 -7.76 2.25 -7.75
N ARG A 49 -6.98 3.10 -8.44
CA ARG A 49 -7.43 4.45 -8.83
C ARG A 49 -8.61 4.43 -9.79
N SER A 50 -8.75 3.39 -10.61
CA SER A 50 -9.92 3.23 -11.47
C SER A 50 -11.22 2.95 -10.71
N ALA A 51 -11.19 2.87 -9.38
CA ALA A 51 -12.40 2.94 -8.54
C ALA A 51 -13.05 4.34 -8.58
N ASP A 52 -12.25 5.38 -8.82
CA ASP A 52 -12.75 6.70 -9.17
C ASP A 52 -13.16 6.71 -10.64
N LEU A 53 -14.47 6.80 -10.90
CA LEU A 53 -15.02 6.75 -12.26
C LEU A 53 -14.56 7.90 -13.16
N ALA A 54 -14.06 9.00 -12.59
CA ALA A 54 -13.48 10.11 -13.34
C ALA A 54 -11.99 9.91 -13.66
N TYR A 55 -11.35 8.88 -13.09
CA TYR A 55 -9.92 8.62 -13.30
C TYR A 55 -9.63 8.12 -14.72
N GLN A 56 -8.74 8.84 -15.40
CA GLN A 56 -8.10 8.35 -16.61
C GLN A 56 -6.69 7.84 -16.26
N ASN A 57 -6.25 6.76 -16.91
CA ASN A 57 -4.96 6.15 -16.60
C ASN A 57 -3.81 7.18 -16.75
N GLY A 58 -3.05 7.40 -15.67
CA GLY A 58 -1.96 8.37 -15.62
C GLY A 58 -2.41 9.83 -15.40
N SER A 59 -3.71 10.08 -15.25
CA SER A 59 -4.24 11.41 -14.90
C SER A 59 -4.22 11.64 -13.40
N HIS A 60 -3.91 12.86 -12.97
CA HIS A 60 -3.99 13.26 -11.57
C HIS A 60 -4.68 14.63 -11.48
N PRO A 61 -5.48 14.89 -10.43
CA PRO A 61 -5.70 14.08 -9.22
C PRO A 61 -6.73 12.95 -9.36
N SER A 62 -6.75 12.03 -8.40
CA SER A 62 -7.76 10.96 -8.24
C SER A 62 -8.34 11.03 -6.82
N ALA A 63 -9.60 10.60 -6.64
CA ALA A 63 -10.21 10.43 -5.33
C ALA A 63 -9.48 9.37 -4.47
N ILE A 64 -8.82 8.40 -5.10
CA ILE A 64 -8.01 7.39 -4.41
C ILE A 64 -6.61 7.94 -4.15
N LYS A 65 -6.35 8.26 -2.88
CA LYS A 65 -5.07 8.76 -2.35
C LYS A 65 -4.21 7.61 -1.81
N PHE A 66 -2.89 7.68 -2.02
CA PHE A 66 -1.93 6.68 -1.50
C PHE A 66 -0.99 7.31 -0.49
N VAL A 67 -0.71 6.55 0.58
CA VAL A 67 0.31 6.86 1.58
C VAL A 67 1.36 5.76 1.56
N LEU A 68 2.62 6.12 1.31
CA LEU A 68 3.76 5.22 1.42
C LEU A 68 4.44 5.45 2.76
N LEU A 69 4.38 4.45 3.64
CA LEU A 69 5.13 4.42 4.88
C LEU A 69 6.56 3.93 4.57
N ASP A 70 7.47 4.89 4.38
CA ASP A 70 8.84 4.64 3.95
C ASP A 70 9.79 4.51 5.14
N ALA A 71 10.69 3.54 5.08
CA ALA A 71 11.78 3.40 6.03
C ALA A 71 12.90 2.58 5.40
N LYS A 72 14.12 2.80 5.90
CA LYS A 72 15.29 2.05 5.43
C LYS A 72 15.10 0.54 5.62
N ALA A 73 15.65 -0.23 4.70
CA ALA A 73 15.54 -1.69 4.67
C ALA A 73 16.00 -2.34 5.98
N GLU A 74 17.04 -1.79 6.62
CA GLU A 74 17.58 -2.27 7.89
C GLU A 74 16.55 -2.13 9.02
N VAL A 75 15.87 -0.99 9.11
CA VAL A 75 14.84 -0.73 10.11
C VAL A 75 13.64 -1.67 9.92
N LEU A 76 13.22 -1.86 8.66
CA LEU A 76 12.14 -2.80 8.35
C LEU A 76 12.53 -4.22 8.74
N MET A 77 13.74 -4.66 8.39
CA MET A 77 14.25 -6.00 8.71
C MET A 77 14.30 -6.24 10.22
N GLU A 78 14.80 -5.29 11.01
CA GLU A 78 14.83 -5.38 12.47
C GLU A 78 13.42 -5.53 13.05
N ARG A 79 12.46 -4.72 12.59
CA ARG A 79 11.05 -4.80 13.02
C ARG A 79 10.42 -6.15 12.68
N LEU A 80 10.68 -6.70 11.50
CA LEU A 80 10.19 -8.02 11.09
C LEU A 80 10.78 -9.13 11.96
N LYS A 81 12.10 -9.13 12.18
CA LYS A 81 12.79 -10.11 13.04
C LYS A 81 12.25 -10.09 14.46
N LYS A 82 12.08 -8.90 15.04
CA LYS A 82 11.51 -8.75 16.39
C LYS A 82 10.10 -9.35 16.47
N ARG A 83 9.22 -9.04 15.53
CA ARG A 83 7.84 -9.60 15.50
C ARG A 83 7.83 -11.11 15.29
N ALA A 84 8.77 -11.64 14.50
CA ALA A 84 8.92 -13.08 14.29
C ALA A 84 9.34 -13.78 15.58
N THR A 85 10.28 -13.21 16.35
CA THR A 85 10.69 -13.74 17.65
C THR A 85 9.56 -13.69 18.69
N GLU A 86 8.65 -12.74 18.58
CA GLU A 86 7.46 -12.63 19.44
C GLU A 86 6.32 -13.60 19.02
N GLY A 87 6.50 -14.39 17.95
CA GLY A 87 5.52 -15.38 17.47
C GLY A 87 4.30 -14.80 16.76
N LYS A 88 4.31 -13.49 16.47
CA LYS A 88 3.13 -12.75 15.97
C LYS A 88 3.23 -12.35 14.50
N HIS A 89 4.20 -12.90 13.75
CA HIS A 89 4.47 -12.44 12.39
C HIS A 89 4.10 -13.45 11.31
N PHE A 90 3.17 -13.04 10.44
CA PHE A 90 2.61 -13.84 9.36
C PHE A 90 3.51 -13.92 8.12
N MET A 91 4.33 -12.89 7.86
CA MET A 91 5.20 -12.83 6.68
C MET A 91 6.65 -13.13 7.05
N PRO A 92 7.29 -14.14 6.46
CA PRO A 92 8.71 -14.40 6.67
C PRO A 92 9.60 -13.19 6.32
N ALA A 93 10.58 -12.87 7.18
CA ALA A 93 11.45 -11.69 6.98
C ALA A 93 12.32 -11.79 5.71
N ASN A 94 12.58 -13.00 5.22
CA ASN A 94 13.31 -13.25 3.97
C ASN A 94 12.57 -12.78 2.71
N LEU A 95 11.28 -12.43 2.81
CA LEU A 95 10.52 -11.83 1.70
C LEU A 95 10.74 -10.32 1.57
N LEU A 96 11.33 -9.65 2.57
CA LEU A 96 11.49 -8.19 2.52
C LEU A 96 12.27 -7.71 1.27
N PRO A 97 13.41 -8.31 0.88
CA PRO A 97 14.14 -7.86 -0.30
C PRO A 97 13.28 -7.87 -1.57
N SER A 98 12.54 -8.95 -1.83
CA SER A 98 11.69 -9.04 -3.02
C SER A 98 10.52 -8.06 -2.99
N GLN A 99 10.03 -7.64 -1.83
CA GLN A 99 9.03 -6.57 -1.74
C GLN A 99 9.63 -5.21 -2.08
N LEU A 100 10.84 -4.92 -1.57
CA LEU A 100 11.53 -3.67 -1.85
C LEU A 100 11.94 -3.56 -3.33
N ASP A 101 12.39 -4.65 -3.94
CA ASP A 101 12.73 -4.70 -5.37
C ASP A 101 11.52 -4.43 -6.28
N LEU A 102 10.31 -4.79 -5.82
CA LEU A 102 9.06 -4.54 -6.54
C LEU A 102 8.49 -3.13 -6.30
N LEU A 103 8.96 -2.40 -5.28
CA LEU A 103 8.44 -1.08 -4.94
C LEU A 103 8.85 -0.06 -6.00
N GLN A 104 7.86 0.42 -6.72
CA GLN A 104 7.96 1.53 -7.66
C GLN A 104 7.10 2.66 -7.10
N ALA A 105 7.66 3.86 -6.93
CA ALA A 105 6.90 5.03 -6.49
C ALA A 105 7.41 6.28 -7.20
N ASP A 106 6.66 6.74 -8.20
CA ASP A 106 6.99 7.94 -8.96
C ASP A 106 6.37 9.19 -8.30
N ASP A 107 7.10 10.30 -8.28
CA ASP A 107 6.62 11.54 -7.67
C ASP A 107 5.43 12.16 -8.45
N SER A 108 5.28 11.83 -9.75
CA SER A 108 4.13 12.23 -10.56
C SER A 108 2.82 11.65 -10.02
N GLU A 109 2.88 10.53 -9.29
CA GLU A 109 1.71 9.78 -8.82
C GLU A 109 1.02 10.38 -7.59
N LYS A 110 1.54 11.50 -7.08
CA LYS A 110 0.99 12.22 -5.91
C LYS A 110 0.80 11.31 -4.68
N ILE A 111 1.77 10.43 -4.45
CA ILE A 111 1.81 9.55 -3.27
C ILE A 111 2.40 10.34 -2.09
N LEU A 112 1.71 10.34 -0.95
CA LEU A 112 2.26 10.93 0.28
C LEU A 112 3.28 9.96 0.90
N LYS A 113 4.57 10.32 0.84
CA LYS A 113 5.65 9.56 1.48
C LYS A 113 5.82 10.03 2.92
N ILE A 114 5.77 9.13 3.90
CA ILE A 114 5.93 9.43 5.34
C ILE A 114 6.98 8.50 5.95
N ASP A 115 7.88 9.07 6.76
CA ASP A 115 8.86 8.31 7.52
C ASP A 115 8.17 7.39 8.56
N ALA A 116 8.27 6.07 8.34
CA ALA A 116 7.70 5.06 9.20
C ALA A 116 8.48 4.84 10.51
N THR A 117 9.60 5.55 10.73
CA THR A 117 10.32 5.56 12.01
C THR A 117 9.67 6.44 13.07
N LEU A 118 8.79 7.36 12.65
CA LEU A 118 7.98 8.20 13.52
C LEU A 118 7.00 7.38 14.38
N SER A 119 6.48 8.00 15.43
CA SER A 119 5.42 7.39 16.23
C SER A 119 4.14 7.21 15.40
N PRO A 120 3.33 6.17 15.63
CA PRO A 120 2.07 5.98 14.92
C PRO A 120 1.16 7.21 14.99
N GLN A 121 1.14 7.92 16.13
CA GLN A 121 0.35 9.14 16.28
C GLN A 121 0.85 10.27 15.38
N ALA A 122 2.17 10.47 15.26
CA ALA A 122 2.73 11.50 14.38
C ALA A 122 2.46 11.21 12.90
N ILE A 123 2.51 9.93 12.51
CA ILE A 123 2.15 9.47 11.16
C ILE A 123 0.67 9.77 10.88
N VAL A 124 -0.23 9.37 11.79
CA VAL A 124 -1.67 9.61 11.65
C VAL A 124 -1.98 11.10 11.56
N ASN A 125 -1.37 11.93 12.40
CA ASN A 125 -1.57 13.39 12.35
C ASN A 125 -1.14 13.98 11.01
N THR A 126 -0.01 13.51 10.46
CA THR A 126 0.47 13.93 9.13
C THR A 126 -0.53 13.55 8.03
N ILE A 127 -1.08 12.33 8.07
CA ILE A 127 -2.08 11.87 7.10
C ILE A 127 -3.34 12.74 7.21
N GLN A 128 -3.86 12.94 8.42
CA GLN A 128 -5.08 13.73 8.65
C GLN A 128 -4.96 15.18 8.19
N ALA A 129 -3.79 15.80 8.29
CA ALA A 129 -3.56 17.15 7.79
C ALA A 129 -3.50 17.25 6.26
N TRP A 130 -3.34 16.11 5.56
CA TRP A 130 -3.23 16.05 4.10
C TRP A 130 -4.54 15.68 3.40
N VAL A 131 -5.44 14.93 4.06
CA VAL A 131 -6.69 14.45 3.44
C VAL A 131 -7.70 15.56 3.31
#